data_AF-A0A7C9EE48-F1
#
_entry.id   AF-A0A7C9EE48-F1
#
_cell.length_a   1.000
_cell.length_b   1.000
_cell.length_c   1.000
_cell.angle_alpha   90.00
_cell.angle_beta   90.00
_cell.angle_gamma   90.00
#
_symmetry.space_group_name_H-M   'P 1'
#
loop_
_entity.id
_entity.type
_entity.pdbx_description
1 polymer ?
#
loop_
_entity_poly.entity_id
_entity_poly.type
_entity_poly.pdbx_seq_one_letter_code
_entity_poly.pdbx_strand_id
1 'polypeptide(L)'
;QANFRMTWIVSDLVRMRLKDVRWFVMGDDDTIFYPDNLVRVLKKYDHTRMYYIGSNSETHLQNIKLSSGMAFGGAGFAISYPLAIKIERMLDGCIRRYPEKIGFDDRIHTCISELGVPLTREPGFHQIDLRGDLFGLLAAHPVAPLVTIHHFEAVNPIFPSMNRLQSFIRLSFPAQVDSAGLM
;
A
#
# COMPACT_ATOMS: atom_id res chain seq x y z
N GLN A 1 -1.61 -25.05 0.96
CA GLN A 1 -1.50 -24.27 2.22
C GLN A 1 -0.30 -23.30 2.18
N ALA A 2 -0.06 -22.56 1.08
CA ALA A 2 1.18 -21.79 0.90
C ALA A 2 1.07 -20.28 1.16
N ASN A 3 -0.12 -19.66 1.10
CA ASN A 3 -0.26 -18.19 1.18
C ASN A 3 -0.75 -17.65 2.52
N PHE A 4 -0.47 -18.36 3.62
CA PHE A 4 -0.82 -17.86 4.95
C PHE A 4 0.26 -16.95 5.50
N ARG A 5 1.55 -17.31 5.35
CA ARG A 5 2.66 -16.65 6.05
C ARG A 5 2.75 -15.13 5.87
N MET A 6 2.45 -14.60 4.69
CA MET A 6 2.46 -13.14 4.46
C MET A 6 1.47 -12.38 5.34
N THR A 7 0.34 -13.01 5.70
CA THR A 7 -0.67 -12.43 6.58
C THR A 7 -0.14 -12.19 8.00
N TRP A 8 0.86 -12.95 8.47
CA TRP A 8 1.42 -12.80 9.82
C TRP A 8 2.54 -11.77 9.92
N ILE A 9 3.06 -11.21 8.82
CA ILE A 9 4.25 -10.34 8.85
C ILE A 9 4.10 -9.21 9.87
N VAL A 10 2.96 -8.50 9.88
CA VAL A 10 2.71 -7.41 10.86
C VAL A 10 2.72 -7.94 12.29
N SER A 11 2.05 -9.07 12.55
CA SER A 11 2.01 -9.71 13.86
C SER A 11 3.38 -10.17 14.33
N ASP A 12 4.19 -10.73 13.43
CA ASP A 12 5.54 -11.19 13.73
C ASP A 12 6.47 -10.02 14.05
N LEU A 13 6.39 -8.92 13.29
CA LEU A 13 7.14 -7.70 13.56
C LEU A 13 6.75 -7.07 14.91
N VAL A 14 5.46 -7.12 15.28
CA VAL A 14 5.01 -6.69 16.61
C VAL A 14 5.64 -7.56 17.71
N ARG A 15 5.68 -8.88 17.52
CA ARG A 15 6.25 -9.84 18.49
C ARG A 15 7.75 -9.68 18.67
N MET A 16 8.46 -9.09 17.71
CA MET A 16 9.87 -8.74 17.84
C MET A 16 10.13 -7.61 18.85
N ARG A 17 9.10 -6.84 19.25
CA ARG A 17 9.20 -5.78 20.27
C ARG A 17 10.28 -4.73 19.95
N LEU A 18 10.37 -4.34 18.68
CA LEU A 18 11.24 -3.25 18.24
C LEU A 18 10.85 -1.95 18.97
N LYS A 19 11.86 -1.17 19.37
CA LYS A 19 11.66 0.10 20.08
C LYS A 19 11.30 1.21 19.10
N ASP A 20 10.51 2.18 19.58
CA ASP A 20 10.21 3.44 18.88
C ASP A 20 9.55 3.30 17.50
N VAL A 21 8.87 2.17 17.23
CA VAL A 21 8.09 1.96 15.99
C VAL A 21 6.77 2.72 16.06
N ARG A 22 6.48 3.53 15.03
CA ARG A 22 5.23 4.30 14.90
C ARG A 22 4.27 3.72 13.87
N TRP A 23 4.83 3.19 12.78
CA TRP A 23 4.09 2.70 11.63
C TRP A 23 4.71 1.39 11.14
N PHE A 24 3.86 0.46 10.72
CA PHE A 24 4.22 -0.73 9.96
C PHE A 24 3.79 -0.51 8.52
N VAL A 25 4.71 -0.64 7.58
CA VAL A 25 4.46 -0.39 6.15
C VAL A 25 4.63 -1.71 5.41
N MET A 26 3.63 -2.06 4.61
CA MET A 26 3.57 -3.26 3.79
C MET A 26 3.53 -2.86 2.32
N GLY A 27 4.12 -3.69 1.46
CA GLY A 27 4.11 -3.57 0.01
C GLY A 27 4.68 -4.84 -0.62
N ASP A 28 4.49 -5.00 -1.92
CA ASP A 28 5.00 -6.14 -2.68
C ASP A 28 6.44 -5.88 -3.17
N ASP A 29 7.11 -6.91 -3.69
CA ASP A 29 8.52 -6.86 -4.08
C ASP A 29 8.78 -6.08 -5.39
N ASP A 30 7.74 -5.80 -6.15
CA ASP A 30 7.70 -4.97 -7.35
C ASP A 30 7.01 -3.59 -7.11
N THR A 31 6.81 -3.21 -5.84
CA THR A 31 6.31 -1.88 -5.47
C THR A 31 7.45 -0.90 -5.26
N ILE A 32 7.43 0.21 -6.00
CA ILE A 32 8.36 1.33 -5.82
C ILE A 32 7.76 2.29 -4.79
N PHE A 33 8.47 2.50 -3.68
CA PHE A 33 8.13 3.50 -2.67
C PHE A 33 8.95 4.78 -2.85
N TYR A 34 8.31 5.92 -2.59
CA TYR A 34 8.95 7.22 -2.40
C TYR A 34 8.97 7.55 -0.90
N PRO A 35 10.05 7.22 -0.16
CA PRO A 35 10.02 7.22 1.31
C PRO A 35 9.77 8.60 1.92
N ASP A 36 10.30 9.66 1.34
CA ASP A 36 10.09 11.02 1.83
C ASP A 36 8.62 11.45 1.70
N ASN A 37 7.96 11.05 0.61
CA ASN A 37 6.53 11.28 0.41
C ASN A 37 5.69 10.45 1.38
N LEU A 38 6.06 9.18 1.60
CA LEU A 38 5.42 8.33 2.61
C LEU A 38 5.50 8.98 4.00
N VAL A 39 6.68 9.43 4.42
CA VAL A 39 6.85 10.13 5.71
C VAL A 39 6.03 11.42 5.76
N ARG A 40 6.00 12.19 4.66
CA ARG A 40 5.19 13.42 4.57
C ARG A 40 3.69 13.13 4.77
N VAL A 41 3.20 12.06 4.15
CA VAL A 41 1.81 11.61 4.29
C VAL A 41 1.53 11.15 5.72
N LEU A 42 2.36 10.26 6.27
CA LEU A 42 2.16 9.71 7.62
C LEU A 42 2.25 10.76 8.73
N LYS A 43 3.03 11.85 8.53
CA LYS A 43 3.10 12.99 9.46
C LYS A 43 1.77 13.73 9.64
N LYS A 44 0.81 13.59 8.73
CA LYS A 44 -0.53 14.18 8.86
C LYS A 44 -1.34 13.53 9.98
N TYR A 45 -0.95 12.34 10.43
CA TYR A 45 -1.75 11.50 11.32
C TYR A 45 -1.09 11.32 12.69
N ASP A 46 -1.91 11.36 13.74
CA ASP A 46 -1.50 11.02 15.10
C ASP A 46 -1.27 9.50 15.21
N HIS A 47 0.00 9.10 15.15
CA HIS A 47 0.41 7.69 15.17
C HIS A 47 0.06 6.96 16.48
N THR A 48 -0.46 7.64 17.50
CA THR A 48 -0.96 7.04 18.74
C THR A 48 -2.42 6.57 18.65
N ARG A 49 -3.10 6.88 17.54
CA ARG A 49 -4.44 6.38 17.22
C ARG A 49 -4.38 5.24 16.22
N MET A 50 -5.50 4.54 16.05
CA MET A 50 -5.63 3.44 15.10
C MET A 50 -5.91 3.97 13.69
N TYR A 51 -4.95 3.78 12.80
CA TYR A 51 -5.02 4.13 11.39
C TYR A 51 -4.61 2.96 10.50
N TYR A 52 -5.40 2.78 9.44
CA TYR A 52 -5.12 1.94 8.28
C TYR A 52 -5.12 2.85 7.05
N ILE A 53 -3.94 3.11 6.48
CA ILE A 53 -3.71 4.15 5.47
C ILE A 53 -3.20 3.51 4.18
N GLY A 54 -3.81 3.85 3.05
CA GLY A 54 -3.39 3.36 1.73
C GLY A 54 -4.44 3.75 0.69
N SER A 55 -4.52 3.01 -0.42
CA SER A 55 -5.54 3.22 -1.45
C SER A 55 -6.09 1.91 -1.99
N ASN A 56 -7.29 1.99 -2.54
CA ASN A 56 -7.90 0.90 -3.27
C ASN A 56 -7.35 0.82 -4.71
N SER A 57 -7.67 -0.24 -5.44
CA SER A 57 -7.21 -0.41 -6.83
C SER A 57 -7.85 0.63 -7.76
N GLU A 58 -7.12 1.08 -8.79
CA GLU A 58 -7.64 1.93 -9.87
C GLU A 58 -8.65 1.16 -10.74
N THR A 59 -8.60 -0.17 -10.71
CA THR A 59 -9.48 -1.02 -11.51
C THR A 59 -10.80 -1.29 -10.78
N HIS A 60 -11.90 -0.88 -11.39
CA HIS A 60 -13.25 -1.11 -10.86
C HIS A 60 -13.54 -2.60 -10.58
N LEU A 61 -13.09 -3.50 -11.46
CA LEU A 61 -13.29 -4.94 -11.32
C LEU A 61 -12.67 -5.50 -10.03
N GLN A 62 -11.49 -5.02 -9.65
CA GLN A 62 -10.80 -5.45 -8.42
C GLN A 62 -11.56 -4.97 -7.19
N ASN A 63 -12.03 -3.72 -7.21
CA ASN A 63 -12.82 -3.13 -6.14
C ASN A 63 -14.17 -3.82 -5.90
N ILE A 64 -14.82 -4.34 -6.95
CA ILE A 64 -16.03 -5.16 -6.81
C ILE A 64 -15.70 -6.52 -6.20
N LYS A 65 -14.63 -7.17 -6.67
CA LYS A 65 -14.29 -8.53 -6.26
C LYS A 65 -13.79 -8.60 -4.81
N LEU A 66 -13.06 -7.60 -4.36
CA LEU A 66 -12.44 -7.57 -3.04
C LEU A 66 -13.17 -6.55 -2.16
N SER A 67 -12.77 -5.28 -2.21
CA SER A 67 -13.44 -4.21 -1.48
C SER A 67 -12.94 -2.85 -1.93
N SER A 68 -13.84 -1.87 -2.05
CA SER A 68 -13.43 -0.47 -2.17
C SER A 68 -12.90 0.10 -0.84
N GLY A 69 -13.17 -0.55 0.29
CA GLY A 69 -12.69 -0.15 1.62
C GLY A 69 -11.36 -0.78 2.01
N MET A 70 -10.69 -1.48 1.09
CA MET A 70 -9.42 -2.16 1.32
C MET A 70 -8.26 -1.36 0.71
N ALA A 71 -7.15 -1.25 1.44
CA ALA A 71 -5.89 -0.89 0.81
C ALA A 71 -5.29 -2.13 0.16
N PHE A 72 -4.99 -2.05 -1.13
CA PHE A 72 -4.44 -3.17 -1.87
C PHE A 72 -2.96 -3.36 -1.53
N GLY A 73 -2.55 -4.62 -1.41
CA GLY A 73 -1.21 -4.99 -0.96
C GLY A 73 -0.09 -4.45 -1.85
N GLY A 74 -0.28 -4.51 -3.17
CA GLY A 74 0.69 -4.05 -4.16
C GLY A 74 0.91 -2.53 -4.15
N ALA A 75 -0.15 -1.74 -4.01
CA ALA A 75 -0.04 -0.30 -3.79
C ALA A 75 0.71 0.00 -2.49
N GLY A 76 0.69 -0.94 -1.56
CA GLY A 76 1.22 -0.79 -0.23
C GLY A 76 0.27 -0.02 0.68
N PHE A 77 0.50 -0.19 1.98
CA PHE A 77 -0.28 0.48 3.01
C PHE A 77 0.52 0.62 4.30
N ALA A 78 0.07 1.52 5.16
CA ALA A 78 0.61 1.74 6.50
C ALA A 78 -0.42 1.46 7.58
N ILE A 79 0.03 0.80 8.65
CA ILE A 79 -0.75 0.52 9.85
C ILE A 79 -0.06 1.19 11.03
N SER A 80 -0.81 2.00 11.78
CA SER A 80 -0.32 2.61 13.02
C SER A 80 0.04 1.56 14.06
N TYR A 81 1.01 1.84 14.94
CA TYR A 81 1.44 0.91 15.97
C TYR A 81 0.29 0.36 16.85
N PRO A 82 -0.63 1.17 17.39
CA PRO A 82 -1.75 0.66 18.20
C PRO A 82 -2.65 -0.33 17.45
N LEU A 83 -2.91 -0.08 16.17
CA LEU A 83 -3.69 -0.98 15.34
C LEU A 83 -2.95 -2.31 15.10
N ALA A 84 -1.63 -2.27 14.84
CA ALA A 84 -0.83 -3.47 14.67
C ALA A 84 -0.84 -4.37 15.92
N ILE A 85 -0.79 -3.80 17.14
CA ILE A 85 -0.95 -4.57 18.38
C ILE A 85 -2.31 -5.25 18.47
N LYS A 86 -3.38 -4.58 18.04
CA LYS A 86 -4.73 -5.17 18.05
C LYS A 86 -4.87 -6.29 17.05
N ILE A 87 -4.33 -6.12 15.84
CA ILE A 87 -4.27 -7.16 14.81
C ILE A 87 -3.52 -8.38 15.35
N GLU A 88 -2.32 -8.19 15.91
CA GLU A 88 -1.48 -9.30 16.42
C GLU A 88 -2.23 -10.21 17.39
N ARG A 89 -3.03 -9.62 18.30
CA ARG A 89 -3.78 -10.37 19.32
C ARG A 89 -4.95 -11.17 18.78
N MET A 90 -5.51 -10.79 17.63
CA MET A 90 -6.75 -11.39 17.12
C MET A 90 -6.60 -12.11 15.78
N LEU A 91 -5.47 -11.94 15.09
CA LEU A 91 -5.28 -12.38 13.71
C LEU A 91 -5.63 -13.85 13.51
N ASP A 92 -5.09 -14.74 14.36
CA ASP A 92 -5.30 -16.19 14.26
C ASP A 92 -6.79 -16.57 14.34
N GLY A 93 -7.54 -15.89 15.22
CA GLY A 93 -8.97 -16.07 15.35
C GLY A 93 -9.74 -15.55 14.14
N CYS A 94 -9.36 -14.37 13.65
CA CYS A 94 -10.00 -13.73 12.50
C CYS A 94 -9.84 -14.55 11.22
N ILE A 95 -8.62 -14.95 10.85
CA ILE A 95 -8.39 -15.72 9.61
C ILE A 95 -9.04 -17.10 9.64
N ARG A 96 -9.24 -17.67 10.84
CA ARG A 96 -9.99 -18.92 11.04
C ARG A 96 -11.49 -18.73 10.83
N ARG A 97 -12.04 -17.55 11.14
CA ARG A 97 -13.45 -17.21 10.89
C ARG A 97 -13.71 -16.96 9.41
N TYR A 98 -12.72 -16.45 8.68
CA TYR A 98 -12.83 -16.10 7.26
C TYR A 98 -11.78 -16.83 6.39
N PRO A 99 -11.83 -18.18 6.31
CA PRO A 99 -10.85 -18.96 5.56
C PRO A 99 -10.92 -18.74 4.03
N GLU A 100 -12.04 -18.22 3.52
CA GLU A 100 -12.29 -17.97 2.10
C GLU A 100 -11.57 -16.73 1.54
N LYS A 101 -11.03 -15.88 2.42
CA LYS A 101 -10.37 -14.62 2.03
C LYS A 101 -9.06 -14.87 1.30
N ILE A 102 -8.87 -14.14 0.20
CA ILE A 102 -7.83 -14.40 -0.81
C ILE A 102 -6.74 -13.34 -0.72
N GLY A 103 -5.48 -13.77 -0.61
CA GLY A 103 -4.36 -12.84 -0.47
C GLY A 103 -4.20 -12.33 0.96
N PHE A 104 -3.12 -11.59 1.20
CA PHE A 104 -2.82 -11.08 2.54
C PHE A 104 -3.61 -9.81 2.87
N ASP A 105 -3.82 -8.96 1.88
CA ASP A 105 -4.51 -7.68 1.98
C ASP A 105 -6.00 -7.85 2.28
N ASP A 106 -6.70 -8.76 1.59
CA ASP A 106 -8.11 -9.09 1.88
C ASP A 106 -8.30 -9.63 3.30
N ARG A 107 -7.37 -10.48 3.76
CA ARG A 107 -7.37 -11.03 5.13
C ARG A 107 -7.12 -9.96 6.18
N ILE A 108 -6.08 -9.15 5.99
CA ILE A 108 -5.76 -8.06 6.91
C ILE A 108 -6.89 -7.04 6.95
N HIS A 109 -7.44 -6.64 5.79
CA HIS A 109 -8.59 -5.75 5.70
C HIS A 109 -9.81 -6.31 6.43
N THR A 110 -10.10 -7.60 6.27
CA THR A 110 -11.21 -8.27 6.97
C THR A 110 -11.03 -8.17 8.49
N CYS A 111 -9.83 -8.45 9.01
CA CYS A 111 -9.56 -8.36 10.45
C CYS A 111 -9.58 -6.91 10.98
N ILE A 112 -9.06 -5.95 10.20
CA ILE A 112 -9.13 -4.53 10.53
C ILE A 112 -10.59 -4.04 10.56
N SER A 113 -11.44 -4.58 9.69
CA SER A 113 -12.87 -4.27 9.65
C SER A 113 -13.61 -4.77 10.89
N GLU A 114 -13.26 -5.95 11.44
CA GLU A 114 -13.79 -6.41 12.74
C GLU A 114 -13.42 -5.45 13.90
N LEU A 115 -12.28 -4.77 13.80
CA LEU A 115 -11.86 -3.74 14.75
C LEU A 115 -12.56 -2.40 14.55
N GLY A 116 -13.41 -2.28 13.53
CA GLY A 116 -14.15 -1.05 13.21
C GLY A 116 -13.26 0.10 12.70
N VAL A 117 -12.06 -0.20 12.19
CA VAL A 117 -11.15 0.82 11.67
C VAL A 117 -11.31 0.93 10.16
N PRO A 118 -11.81 2.06 9.62
CA PRO A 118 -11.98 2.23 8.19
C PRO A 118 -10.64 2.53 7.50
N LEU A 119 -10.59 2.27 6.19
CA LEU A 119 -9.50 2.75 5.34
C LEU A 119 -9.47 4.27 5.31
N THR A 120 -8.32 4.83 5.67
CA THR A 120 -7.97 6.22 5.43
C THR A 120 -7.31 6.30 4.06
N ARG A 121 -8.08 6.76 3.06
CA ARG A 121 -7.62 6.80 1.68
C ARG A 121 -6.59 7.92 1.45
N GLU A 122 -5.46 7.56 0.88
CA GLU A 122 -4.42 8.46 0.42
C GLU A 122 -4.19 8.22 -1.07
N PRO A 123 -4.46 9.21 -1.94
CA PRO A 123 -4.42 9.01 -3.40
C PRO A 123 -3.00 8.85 -3.96
N GLY A 124 -1.98 8.97 -3.11
CA GLY A 124 -0.58 8.74 -3.44
C GLY A 124 -0.20 7.27 -3.63
N PHE A 125 -1.03 6.34 -3.15
CA PHE A 125 -0.76 4.91 -3.25
C PHE A 125 -1.42 4.35 -4.50
N HIS A 126 -0.64 3.75 -5.41
CA HIS A 126 -1.15 3.23 -6.68
C HIS A 126 -0.91 1.72 -6.84
N GLN A 127 -2.00 0.98 -7.04
CA GLN A 127 -1.96 -0.48 -7.28
C GLN A 127 -1.62 -0.79 -8.73
N ILE A 128 -2.06 0.03 -9.68
CA ILE A 128 -1.68 -0.09 -11.10
C ILE A 128 -2.01 -1.48 -11.67
N ASP A 129 -3.22 -1.98 -11.38
CA ASP A 129 -3.78 -3.14 -12.08
C ASP A 129 -4.31 -2.76 -13.48
N LEU A 130 -3.59 -1.88 -14.19
CA LEU A 130 -3.91 -1.37 -15.52
C LEU A 130 -2.94 -1.95 -16.54
N ARG A 131 -3.26 -1.81 -17.84
CA ARG A 131 -2.38 -2.24 -18.94
C ARG A 131 -2.17 -1.11 -19.93
N GLY A 132 -1.04 -1.15 -20.63
CA GLY A 132 -0.70 -0.18 -21.65
C GLY A 132 -0.07 1.08 -21.04
N ASP A 133 -0.43 2.24 -21.58
CA ASP A 133 0.16 3.53 -21.21
C ASP A 133 -0.49 4.11 -19.93
N LEU A 134 0.35 4.42 -18.94
CA LEU A 134 -0.08 5.04 -17.67
C LEU A 134 -0.19 6.56 -17.74
N PHE A 135 0.16 7.20 -18.86
CA PHE A 135 0.17 8.67 -18.97
C PHE A 135 -1.12 9.31 -18.48
N GLY A 136 -2.29 8.74 -18.82
CA GLY A 136 -3.58 9.27 -18.35
C GLY A 136 -3.77 9.18 -16.83
N LEU A 137 -3.36 8.07 -16.21
CA LEU A 137 -3.42 7.91 -14.75
C LEU A 137 -2.49 8.89 -14.06
N LEU A 138 -1.25 8.96 -14.54
CA LEU A 138 -0.19 9.80 -13.98
C LEU A 138 -0.51 11.29 -14.16
N ALA A 139 -0.92 11.72 -15.35
CA ALA A 139 -1.30 13.12 -15.61
C ALA A 139 -2.57 13.55 -14.84
N ALA A 140 -3.43 12.60 -14.45
CA ALA A 140 -4.61 12.87 -13.63
C ALA A 140 -4.35 12.71 -12.12
N HIS A 141 -3.10 12.45 -11.70
CA HIS A 141 -2.75 12.37 -10.29
C HIS A 141 -3.14 13.68 -9.59
N PRO A 142 -3.84 13.63 -8.44
CA PRO A 142 -4.25 14.84 -7.74
C PRO A 142 -3.03 15.60 -7.21
N VAL A 143 -3.24 16.83 -6.74
CA VAL A 143 -2.19 17.61 -6.07
C VAL A 143 -1.90 17.01 -4.69
N ALA A 144 -1.16 15.91 -4.68
CA ALA A 144 -0.77 15.11 -3.54
C ALA A 144 0.60 14.47 -3.79
N PRO A 145 1.35 14.10 -2.75
CA PRO A 145 2.60 13.37 -2.94
C PRO A 145 2.34 11.98 -3.52
N LEU A 146 3.03 11.64 -4.60
CA LEU A 146 3.08 10.27 -5.13
C LEU A 146 3.85 9.37 -4.14
N VAL A 147 3.19 8.39 -3.53
CA VAL A 147 3.77 7.55 -2.47
C VAL A 147 4.29 6.23 -3.02
N THR A 148 3.51 5.56 -3.88
CA THR A 148 3.90 4.29 -4.49
C THR A 148 3.43 4.16 -5.92
N ILE A 149 4.15 3.32 -6.67
CA ILE A 149 3.79 2.82 -7.99
C ILE A 149 4.08 1.32 -7.98
N HIS A 150 3.06 0.49 -8.18
CA HIS A 150 3.18 -0.96 -8.29
C HIS A 150 3.20 -1.42 -9.75
N HIS A 151 3.69 -2.62 -10.04
CA HIS A 151 3.71 -3.22 -11.39
C HIS A 151 4.30 -2.32 -12.50
N PHE A 152 5.39 -1.59 -12.21
CA PHE A 152 6.05 -0.70 -13.19
C PHE A 152 6.51 -1.46 -14.44
N GLU A 153 6.87 -2.73 -14.28
CA GLU A 153 7.31 -3.64 -15.32
C GLU A 153 6.17 -4.17 -16.22
N ALA A 154 4.92 -4.11 -15.76
CA ALA A 154 3.76 -4.63 -16.48
C ALA A 154 3.13 -3.63 -17.46
N VAL A 155 3.49 -2.34 -17.36
CA VAL A 155 2.95 -1.24 -18.17
C VAL A 155 3.89 -0.82 -19.30
N ASN A 156 3.43 0.05 -20.19
CA ASN A 156 4.31 0.68 -21.18
C ASN A 156 5.31 1.62 -20.48
N PRO A 157 6.50 1.84 -21.06
CA PRO A 157 7.43 2.84 -20.55
C PRO A 157 6.77 4.22 -20.45
N ILE A 158 6.94 4.90 -19.30
CA ILE A 158 6.37 6.23 -19.04
C ILE A 158 6.89 7.27 -20.03
N PHE A 159 8.18 7.17 -20.39
CA PHE A 159 8.80 8.09 -21.33
C PHE A 159 8.84 7.46 -22.73
N PRO A 160 8.31 8.15 -23.76
CA PRO A 160 8.44 7.71 -25.13
C PRO A 160 9.90 7.48 -25.51
N SER A 161 10.16 6.47 -26.35
CA SER A 161 11.52 6.10 -26.83
C SER A 161 12.47 5.53 -25.77
N MET A 162 12.02 5.29 -24.54
CA MET A 162 12.78 4.58 -23.51
C MET A 162 12.22 3.18 -23.29
N ASN A 163 13.06 2.25 -22.85
CA ASN A 163 12.58 1.00 -22.26
C ASN A 163 12.13 1.24 -20.79
N ARG A 164 11.57 0.20 -20.15
CA ARG A 164 11.05 0.30 -18.78
C ARG A 164 12.13 0.67 -17.76
N LEU A 165 13.28 0.01 -17.81
CA LEU A 165 14.40 0.31 -16.90
C LEU A 165 14.89 1.75 -17.07
N GLN A 166 15.05 2.21 -18.31
CA GLN A 166 15.43 3.59 -18.61
C GLN A 166 14.39 4.59 -18.11
N SER A 167 13.10 4.30 -18.28
CA SER A 167 12.02 5.14 -17.77
C SER A 167 12.03 5.24 -16.25
N PHE A 168 12.27 4.10 -15.57
CA PHE A 168 12.41 4.06 -14.12
C PHE A 168 13.59 4.90 -13.63
N ILE A 169 14.78 4.70 -14.24
CA ILE A 169 15.98 5.49 -13.92
C ILE A 169 15.73 6.98 -14.19
N ARG A 170 15.00 7.32 -15.26
CA ARG A 170 14.67 8.72 -15.56
C ARG A 170 13.76 9.33 -14.49
N LEU A 171 12.79 8.58 -13.99
CA LEU A 171 11.85 9.04 -12.95
C LEU A 171 12.51 9.17 -11.57
N SER A 172 13.56 8.39 -11.28
CA SER A 172 14.23 8.43 -9.97
C SER A 172 15.05 9.71 -9.73
N PHE A 173 15.59 10.35 -10.78
CA PHE A 173 16.33 11.59 -10.65
C PHE A 173 15.53 12.76 -10.06
N PRO A 174 14.37 13.17 -10.62
CA PRO A 174 13.57 14.25 -10.04
C PRO A 174 13.07 13.90 -8.63
N ALA A 175 12.75 12.63 -8.39
CA ALA A 175 12.33 12.16 -7.06
C ALA A 175 13.40 12.35 -5.98
N GLN A 176 14.69 12.33 -6.32
CA GLN A 176 15.79 12.61 -5.38
C GLN A 176 15.94 14.10 -5.07
N VAL A 177 15.47 14.99 -5.95
CA VAL A 177 15.57 16.44 -5.79
C VAL A 177 14.35 17.00 -5.09
N ASP A 178 13.16 16.63 -5.58
CA ASP A 178 11.87 16.99 -5.00
C ASP A 178 10.85 15.89 -5.28
N SER A 179 10.75 14.93 -4.36
CA SER A 179 9.76 13.85 -4.47
C SER A 179 8.33 14.38 -4.41
N ALA A 180 8.08 15.50 -3.74
CA ALA A 180 6.71 16.01 -3.53
C ALA A 180 6.14 16.66 -4.80
N GLY A 181 6.99 17.15 -5.70
CA GLY A 181 6.63 17.72 -7.00
C GLY A 181 6.78 16.77 -8.18
N LEU A 182 6.82 15.44 -7.94
CA LEU A 182 7.05 14.45 -9.00
C LEU A 182 5.90 14.37 -10.03
N MET A 183 4.71 14.82 -9.65
CA MET A 183 3.47 14.77 -10.43
C MET A 183 2.88 16.17 -10.61
#